data_AF-A0AA96MXP1-F1
#
_entry.id   AF-A0AA96MXP1-F1
#
_cell.length_a   1.000
_cell.length_b   1.000
_cell.length_c   1.000
_cell.angle_alpha   90.00
_cell.angle_beta   90.00
_cell.angle_gamma   90.00
#
_symmetry.space_group_name_H-M   'P 1'
#
loop_
_entity.id
_entity.type
_entity.pdbx_description
1 polymer ?
#
loop_
_entity_poly.entity_id
_entity_poly.type
_entity_poly.pdbx_seq_one_letter_code
_entity_poly.pdbx_strand_id
1 'polypeptide(L)'
;MELTAAHWMYLIGTCVIILTMLFRQNIVVPSIIVTFLVGWIFTGSFISGLQTIFNASLVAAGELFNIFLIITIMTALLHSLKSLGSDRQMITPFQKVMKNGHLSYWIIIFVTYIISLFFWPTPAVPLVGALLIPVAVRAGLPPIGAAIAISLAGQGMALSSDYVIQIAPTLTATAAGANVGILADRALVLSIITGITAIVIAYLFLRKQISRPSNTHLIAWEKEGQSPHSKEEMENNQTQKSKYRHPFCHPCSPNISNNYCIYVSRQIF
;
A
#
# COMPACT_ATOMS: atom_id res chain seq x y z
N MET A 1 14.54 29.53 -16.59
CA MET A 1 15.58 28.90 -15.77
C MET A 1 16.44 28.06 -16.71
N GLU A 2 17.75 28.29 -16.74
CA GLU A 2 18.65 27.49 -17.56
C GLU A 2 18.97 26.14 -16.90
N LEU A 3 19.01 25.08 -17.71
CA LEU A 3 19.27 23.71 -17.25
C LEU A 3 20.76 23.55 -16.91
N THR A 4 21.09 23.56 -15.62
CA THR A 4 22.47 23.31 -15.16
C THR A 4 22.79 21.81 -15.13
N ALA A 5 24.09 21.46 -15.05
CA ALA A 5 24.54 20.07 -14.93
C ALA A 5 23.91 19.31 -13.75
N ALA A 6 23.58 20.02 -12.65
CA ALA A 6 22.92 19.45 -11.49
C ALA A 6 21.48 18.96 -11.81
N HIS A 7 20.75 19.66 -12.68
CA HIS A 7 19.40 19.25 -13.09
C HIS A 7 19.42 17.96 -13.90
N TRP A 8 20.38 17.82 -14.81
CA TRP A 8 20.58 16.59 -15.58
C TRP A 8 21.00 15.43 -14.69
N MET A 9 21.89 15.67 -13.73
CA MET A 9 22.27 14.63 -12.76
C MET A 9 21.07 14.21 -11.89
N TYR A 10 20.24 15.16 -11.45
CA TYR A 10 19.02 14.86 -10.70
C TYR A 10 18.08 13.98 -11.53
N LEU A 11 17.83 14.32 -12.80
CA LEU A 11 16.96 13.54 -13.69
C LEU A 11 17.47 12.12 -13.90
N ILE A 12 18.76 11.96 -14.21
CA ILE A 12 19.40 10.64 -14.35
C ILE A 12 19.29 9.85 -13.04
N GLY A 13 19.55 10.50 -11.91
CA GLY A 13 19.44 9.92 -10.59
C GLY A 13 18.03 9.40 -10.29
N THR A 14 17.00 10.19 -10.60
CA THR A 14 15.60 9.77 -10.48
C THR A 14 15.28 8.58 -11.37
N CYS A 15 15.78 8.55 -12.62
CA CYS A 15 15.63 7.37 -13.49
C CYS A 15 16.29 6.11 -12.89
N VAL A 16 17.49 6.23 -12.31
CA VAL A 16 18.18 5.12 -11.63
C VAL A 16 17.36 4.61 -10.44
N ILE A 17 16.81 5.52 -9.63
CA ILE A 17 15.94 5.18 -8.49
C ILE A 17 14.70 4.42 -8.97
N ILE A 18 14.00 4.92 -9.98
CA ILE A 18 12.81 4.26 -10.55
C ILE A 18 13.18 2.87 -11.12
N LEU A 19 14.32 2.76 -11.82
CA LEU A 19 14.77 1.50 -12.40
C LEU A 19 15.10 0.46 -11.30
N THR A 20 15.78 0.88 -10.23
CA THR A 20 16.07 -0.01 -9.09
C THR A 20 14.79 -0.46 -8.36
N MET A 21 13.77 0.40 -8.31
CA MET A 21 12.45 0.05 -7.80
C MET A 21 11.76 -1.02 -8.66
N LEU A 22 11.86 -0.90 -10.01
CA LEU A 22 11.31 -1.86 -10.95
C LEU A 22 11.97 -3.25 -10.81
N PHE A 23 13.29 -3.29 -10.62
CA PHE A 23 14.04 -4.52 -10.33
C PHE A 23 13.83 -5.06 -8.90
N ARG A 24 12.94 -4.44 -8.10
CA ARG A 24 12.64 -4.85 -6.73
C ARG A 24 13.91 -4.91 -5.83
N GLN A 25 14.89 -4.05 -6.08
CA GLN A 25 16.12 -3.96 -5.29
C GLN A 25 15.99 -2.95 -4.14
N ASN A 26 17.03 -2.84 -3.31
CA ASN A 26 17.08 -1.84 -2.23
C ASN A 26 17.32 -0.44 -2.80
N ILE A 27 16.36 0.47 -2.59
CA ILE A 27 16.38 1.83 -3.16
C ILE A 27 17.25 2.81 -2.36
N VAL A 28 17.61 2.45 -1.12
CA VAL A 28 18.33 3.34 -0.19
C VAL A 28 19.78 3.59 -0.65
N VAL A 29 20.46 2.57 -1.16
CA VAL A 29 21.86 2.73 -1.60
C VAL A 29 21.96 3.65 -2.82
N PRO A 30 21.17 3.44 -3.91
CA PRO A 30 21.15 4.36 -5.04
C PRO A 30 20.74 5.79 -4.65
N SER A 31 19.77 5.98 -3.75
CA SER A 31 19.31 7.33 -3.38
C SER A 31 20.38 8.13 -2.64
N ILE A 32 21.15 7.50 -1.74
CA ILE A 32 22.26 8.15 -1.03
C ILE A 32 23.35 8.59 -2.02
N ILE A 33 23.72 7.72 -2.96
CA ILE A 33 24.74 8.01 -3.99
C ILE A 33 24.29 9.17 -4.89
N VAL A 34 23.06 9.14 -5.37
CA VAL A 34 22.50 10.21 -6.22
C VAL A 34 22.47 11.54 -5.46
N THR A 35 21.99 11.54 -4.22
CA THR A 35 21.92 12.75 -3.38
C THR A 35 23.31 13.36 -3.17
N PHE A 36 24.31 12.52 -2.93
CA PHE A 36 25.71 12.93 -2.85
C PHE A 36 26.23 13.56 -4.16
N LEU A 37 26.02 12.88 -5.29
CA LEU A 37 26.49 13.35 -6.60
C LEU A 37 25.84 14.67 -7.01
N VAL A 38 24.53 14.82 -6.79
CA VAL A 38 23.82 16.07 -7.05
C VAL A 38 24.35 17.19 -6.17
N GLY A 39 24.56 16.94 -4.86
CA GLY A 39 25.09 17.92 -3.92
C GLY A 39 26.53 18.35 -4.25
N TRP A 40 27.38 17.42 -4.67
CA TRP A 40 28.75 17.72 -5.11
C TRP A 40 28.73 18.57 -6.38
N ILE A 41 28.02 18.16 -7.43
CA ILE A 41 27.98 18.92 -8.69
C ILE A 41 27.38 20.32 -8.50
N PHE A 42 26.42 20.47 -7.61
CA PHE A 42 25.81 21.76 -7.30
C PHE A 42 26.75 22.70 -6.53
N THR A 43 27.48 22.16 -5.54
CA THR A 43 28.30 22.99 -4.62
C THR A 43 29.76 23.11 -5.06
N GLY A 44 30.24 22.23 -5.94
CA GLY A 44 31.63 22.17 -6.41
C GLY A 44 32.63 21.58 -5.41
N SER A 45 32.22 21.26 -4.18
CA SER A 45 33.08 20.74 -3.11
C SER A 45 32.64 19.36 -2.62
N PHE A 46 33.61 18.46 -2.44
CA PHE A 46 33.39 17.10 -1.95
C PHE A 46 32.78 17.07 -0.54
N ILE A 47 33.28 17.92 0.37
CA ILE A 47 32.83 17.97 1.77
C ILE A 47 31.35 18.41 1.83
N SER A 48 30.97 19.41 1.05
CA SER A 48 29.59 19.89 0.97
C SER A 48 28.64 18.87 0.34
N GLY A 49 29.13 18.08 -0.62
CA GLY A 49 28.38 16.93 -1.15
C GLY A 49 28.04 15.90 -0.08
N LEU A 50 28.99 15.58 0.81
CA LEU A 50 28.76 14.65 1.91
C LEU A 50 27.77 15.20 2.95
N GLN A 51 27.87 16.49 3.28
CA GLN A 51 26.92 17.18 4.16
C GLN A 51 25.49 17.20 3.58
N THR A 52 25.36 17.28 2.25
CA THR A 52 24.05 17.28 1.57
C THR A 52 23.24 16.02 1.87
N ILE A 53 23.88 14.86 2.05
CA ILE A 53 23.19 13.60 2.38
C ILE A 53 22.46 13.73 3.73
N PHE A 54 23.14 14.28 4.74
CA PHE A 54 22.57 14.46 6.08
C PHE A 54 21.49 15.54 6.08
N ASN A 55 21.76 16.69 5.45
CA ASN A 55 20.80 17.78 5.34
C ASN A 55 19.53 17.34 4.58
N ALA A 56 19.68 16.61 3.47
CA ALA A 56 18.55 16.06 2.73
C ALA A 56 17.70 15.11 3.60
N SER A 57 18.34 14.30 4.44
CA SER A 57 17.63 13.42 5.38
C SER A 57 16.87 14.20 6.46
N LEU A 58 17.44 15.29 7.00
CA LEU A 58 16.78 16.16 7.96
C LEU A 58 15.60 16.92 7.34
N VAL A 59 15.75 17.43 6.11
CA VAL A 59 14.67 18.10 5.37
C VAL A 59 13.55 17.10 5.07
N ALA A 60 13.87 15.91 4.57
CA ALA A 60 12.88 14.87 4.30
C ALA A 60 12.13 14.44 5.58
N ALA A 61 12.84 14.34 6.71
CA ALA A 61 12.21 14.07 8.00
C ALA A 61 11.25 15.19 8.41
N GLY A 62 11.63 16.47 8.23
CA GLY A 62 10.77 17.62 8.54
C GLY A 62 9.47 17.64 7.74
N GLU A 63 9.56 17.43 6.41
CA GLU A 63 8.39 17.44 5.52
C GLU A 63 7.46 16.24 5.76
N LEU A 64 8.02 15.04 5.97
CA LEU A 64 7.22 13.83 6.16
C LEU A 64 6.68 13.66 7.59
N PHE A 65 7.24 14.34 8.60
CA PHE A 65 6.82 14.19 9.99
C PHE A 65 5.33 14.55 10.19
N ASN A 66 4.87 15.64 9.57
CA ASN A 66 3.46 16.04 9.65
C ASN A 66 2.53 14.97 9.06
N ILE A 67 2.96 14.33 7.97
CA ILE A 67 2.20 13.26 7.32
C ILE A 67 2.14 12.01 8.20
N PHE A 68 3.26 11.64 8.83
CA PHE A 68 3.26 10.53 9.79
C PHE A 68 2.34 10.80 10.98
N LEU A 69 2.29 12.05 11.48
CA LEU A 69 1.37 12.43 12.56
C LEU A 69 -0.10 12.25 12.13
N ILE A 70 -0.47 12.70 10.93
CA ILE A 70 -1.85 12.53 10.42
C ILE A 70 -2.20 11.05 10.26
N ILE A 71 -1.33 10.25 9.65
CA ILE A 71 -1.58 8.81 9.42
C ILE A 71 -1.67 8.05 10.76
N THR A 72 -0.82 8.38 11.74
CA THR A 72 -0.87 7.73 13.06
C THR A 72 -2.17 8.04 13.80
N ILE A 73 -2.65 9.28 13.77
CA ILE A 73 -3.95 9.64 14.37
C ILE A 73 -5.10 8.95 13.63
N MET A 74 -5.10 8.96 12.30
CA MET A 74 -6.15 8.31 11.49
C MET A 74 -6.18 6.79 11.69
N THR A 75 -5.01 6.14 11.73
CA THR A 75 -4.92 4.70 11.99
C THR A 75 -5.34 4.35 13.42
N ALA A 76 -5.02 5.19 14.40
CA ALA A 76 -5.51 5.02 15.78
C ALA A 76 -7.04 5.15 15.87
N LEU A 77 -7.62 6.15 15.20
CA LEU A 77 -9.08 6.32 15.11
C LEU A 77 -9.75 5.09 14.49
N LEU A 78 -9.21 4.59 13.37
CA LEU A 78 -9.70 3.38 12.72
C LEU A 78 -9.59 2.14 13.59
N HIS A 79 -8.49 2.01 14.34
CA HIS A 79 -8.33 0.91 15.27
C HIS A 79 -9.33 0.98 16.42
N SER A 80 -9.61 2.18 16.92
CA SER A 80 -10.65 2.41 17.94
C SER A 80 -12.04 2.06 17.40
N LEU A 81 -12.40 2.51 16.19
CA LEU A 81 -13.67 2.14 15.54
C LEU A 81 -13.82 0.63 15.32
N LYS A 82 -12.73 -0.04 14.97
CA LYS A 82 -12.69 -1.51 14.83
C LYS A 82 -12.89 -2.21 16.17
N SER A 83 -12.32 -1.68 17.26
CA SER A 83 -12.52 -2.25 18.60
C SER A 83 -13.98 -2.21 19.07
N LEU A 84 -14.76 -1.24 18.57
CA LEU A 84 -16.19 -1.10 18.81
C LEU A 84 -17.06 -2.01 17.91
N GLY A 85 -16.46 -2.70 16.93
CA GLY A 85 -17.19 -3.51 15.93
C GLY A 85 -18.03 -2.68 14.94
N SER A 86 -17.79 -1.36 14.89
CA SER A 86 -18.53 -0.44 14.01
C SER A 86 -18.24 -0.71 12.53
N ASP A 87 -17.03 -1.15 12.22
CA ASP A 87 -16.60 -1.63 10.90
C ASP A 87 -17.49 -2.76 10.36
N ARG A 88 -17.86 -3.71 11.21
CA ARG A 88 -18.77 -4.81 10.83
C ARG A 88 -20.18 -4.30 10.58
N GLN A 89 -20.71 -3.45 11.47
CA GLN A 89 -22.05 -2.90 11.32
C GLN A 89 -22.19 -2.03 10.06
N MET A 90 -21.15 -1.24 9.75
CA MET A 90 -21.09 -0.39 8.56
C MET A 90 -21.13 -1.20 7.25
N ILE A 91 -20.54 -2.39 7.23
CA ILE A 91 -20.40 -3.22 6.01
C ILE A 91 -21.55 -4.23 5.85
N THR A 92 -22.21 -4.62 6.93
CA THR A 92 -23.36 -5.57 6.95
C THR A 92 -24.47 -5.27 5.92
N PRO A 93 -24.94 -4.02 5.68
CA PRO A 93 -25.99 -3.78 4.70
C PRO A 93 -25.58 -4.15 3.27
N PHE A 94 -24.31 -3.93 2.91
CA PHE A 94 -23.80 -4.27 1.58
C PHE A 94 -23.76 -5.77 1.34
N GLN A 95 -23.55 -6.57 2.39
CA GLN A 95 -23.56 -8.03 2.31
C GLN A 95 -24.93 -8.57 1.86
N LYS A 96 -26.04 -7.92 2.25
CA LYS A 96 -27.41 -8.33 1.84
C LYS A 96 -27.69 -8.06 0.36
N VAL A 97 -26.99 -7.10 -0.24
CA VAL A 97 -27.19 -6.72 -1.65
C VAL A 97 -26.40 -7.65 -2.59
N MET A 98 -25.37 -8.33 -2.11
CA MET A 98 -24.49 -9.22 -2.87
C MET A 98 -25.14 -10.58 -3.20
N LYS A 99 -26.08 -10.58 -4.15
CA LYS A 99 -26.80 -11.80 -4.59
C LYS A 99 -26.13 -12.56 -5.73
N ASN A 100 -25.27 -11.89 -6.51
CA ASN A 100 -24.65 -12.45 -7.71
C ASN A 100 -23.19 -11.98 -7.82
N GLY A 101 -22.29 -12.79 -8.36
CA GLY A 101 -20.87 -12.48 -8.49
C GLY A 101 -20.61 -11.20 -9.28
N HIS A 102 -21.39 -10.93 -10.33
CA HIS A 102 -21.30 -9.69 -11.09
C HIS A 102 -21.63 -8.45 -10.23
N LEU A 103 -22.69 -8.54 -9.42
CA LEU A 103 -23.10 -7.45 -8.54
C LEU A 103 -22.09 -7.27 -7.40
N SER A 104 -21.55 -8.38 -6.88
CA SER A 104 -20.50 -8.37 -5.86
C SER A 104 -19.23 -7.66 -6.31
N TYR A 105 -18.83 -7.82 -7.57
CA TYR A 105 -17.66 -7.10 -8.13
C TYR A 105 -17.84 -5.58 -8.04
N TRP A 106 -18.97 -5.06 -8.52
CA TRP A 106 -19.26 -3.62 -8.50
C TRP A 106 -19.45 -3.08 -7.08
N ILE A 107 -20.10 -3.85 -6.20
CA ILE A 107 -20.27 -3.47 -4.79
C ILE A 107 -18.91 -3.35 -4.09
N ILE A 108 -18.02 -4.34 -4.27
CA ILE A 108 -16.68 -4.28 -3.68
C ILE A 108 -15.96 -3.02 -4.12
N ILE A 109 -15.95 -2.72 -5.42
CA ILE A 109 -15.28 -1.52 -5.96
C ILE A 109 -15.83 -0.25 -5.33
N PHE A 110 -17.16 -0.10 -5.34
CA PHE A 110 -17.80 1.09 -4.80
C PHE A 110 -17.51 1.27 -3.32
N VAL A 111 -17.69 0.21 -2.53
CA VAL A 111 -17.48 0.25 -1.08
C VAL A 111 -16.00 0.46 -0.74
N THR A 112 -15.09 -0.26 -1.40
CA THR A 112 -13.65 -0.07 -1.20
C THR A 112 -13.23 1.33 -1.57
N TYR A 113 -13.70 1.89 -2.69
CA TYR A 113 -13.34 3.25 -3.11
C TYR A 113 -13.80 4.29 -2.09
N ILE A 114 -15.08 4.26 -1.70
CA ILE A 114 -15.64 5.22 -0.74
C ILE A 114 -14.94 5.11 0.62
N ILE A 115 -14.83 3.90 1.18
CA ILE A 115 -14.16 3.72 2.48
C ILE A 115 -12.70 4.16 2.39
N SER A 116 -11.99 3.84 1.30
CA SER A 116 -10.57 4.21 1.15
C SER A 116 -10.34 5.71 1.00
N LEU A 117 -11.30 6.45 0.45
CA LEU A 117 -11.23 7.92 0.37
C LEU A 117 -11.26 8.56 1.77
N PHE A 118 -12.11 8.06 2.68
CA PHE A 118 -12.25 8.64 4.02
C PHE A 118 -11.26 8.10 5.04
N PHE A 119 -10.88 6.83 4.93
CA PHE A 119 -10.12 6.12 5.94
C PHE A 119 -8.67 5.82 5.55
N TRP A 120 -8.18 6.38 4.45
CA TRP A 120 -6.88 6.04 3.85
C TRP A 120 -6.82 4.57 3.36
N PRO A 121 -6.28 4.29 2.16
CA PRO A 121 -6.28 2.94 1.60
C PRO A 121 -5.54 1.89 2.45
N THR A 122 -4.41 2.25 3.06
CA THR A 122 -3.56 1.30 3.81
C THR A 122 -4.29 0.58 4.97
N PRO A 123 -5.01 1.26 5.88
CA PRO A 123 -5.82 0.59 6.90
C PRO A 123 -7.22 0.14 6.41
N ALA A 124 -7.81 0.83 5.42
CA ALA A 124 -9.16 0.51 4.92
C ALA A 124 -9.20 -0.79 4.10
N VAL A 125 -8.22 -1.02 3.23
CA VAL A 125 -8.19 -2.17 2.32
C VAL A 125 -8.22 -3.51 3.05
N PRO A 126 -7.41 -3.76 4.11
CA PRO A 126 -7.49 -4.99 4.89
C PRO A 126 -8.84 -5.18 5.60
N LEU A 127 -9.45 -4.10 6.08
CA LEU A 127 -10.76 -4.12 6.74
C LEU A 127 -11.86 -4.59 5.78
N VAL A 128 -11.92 -3.95 4.61
CA VAL A 128 -12.89 -4.29 3.57
C VAL A 128 -12.62 -5.70 3.04
N GLY A 129 -11.36 -6.07 2.84
CA GLY A 129 -10.95 -7.41 2.41
C GLY A 129 -11.41 -8.50 3.38
N ALA A 130 -11.15 -8.34 4.68
CA ALA A 130 -11.53 -9.32 5.70
C ALA A 130 -13.05 -9.56 5.78
N LEU A 131 -13.88 -8.55 5.46
CA LEU A 131 -15.33 -8.62 5.63
C LEU A 131 -16.10 -8.89 4.32
N LEU A 132 -15.66 -8.34 3.19
CA LEU A 132 -16.37 -8.45 1.91
C LEU A 132 -15.90 -9.61 1.03
N ILE A 133 -14.62 -10.00 1.06
CA ILE A 133 -14.13 -11.16 0.27
C ILE A 133 -14.94 -12.43 0.58
N PRO A 134 -15.12 -12.87 1.84
CA PRO A 134 -15.90 -14.09 2.13
C PRO A 134 -17.39 -13.96 1.78
N VAL A 135 -17.92 -12.75 1.58
CA VAL A 135 -19.31 -12.58 1.14
C VAL A 135 -19.39 -12.59 -0.39
N ALA A 136 -18.42 -11.97 -1.06
CA ALA A 136 -18.33 -11.98 -2.52
C ALA A 136 -18.09 -13.38 -3.09
N VAL A 137 -17.24 -14.17 -2.44
CA VAL A 137 -16.97 -15.55 -2.85
C VAL A 137 -18.21 -16.43 -2.69
N ARG A 138 -19.02 -16.25 -1.62
CA ARG A 138 -20.35 -16.91 -1.51
C ARG A 138 -21.27 -16.57 -2.66
N ALA A 139 -21.27 -15.32 -3.06
CA ALA A 139 -22.10 -14.82 -4.16
C ALA A 139 -21.62 -15.28 -5.55
N GLY A 140 -20.49 -16.00 -5.65
CA GLY A 140 -19.98 -16.58 -6.90
C GLY A 140 -18.86 -15.77 -7.59
N LEU A 141 -18.33 -14.73 -6.94
CA LEU A 141 -17.15 -14.00 -7.43
C LEU A 141 -15.87 -14.81 -7.13
N PRO A 142 -14.98 -15.06 -8.10
CA PRO A 142 -13.70 -15.71 -7.81
C PRO A 142 -12.84 -14.86 -6.84
N PRO A 143 -12.11 -15.48 -5.87
CA PRO A 143 -11.31 -14.75 -4.88
C PRO A 143 -10.31 -13.77 -5.49
N ILE A 144 -9.65 -14.17 -6.59
CA ILE A 144 -8.72 -13.30 -7.33
C ILE A 144 -9.42 -12.05 -7.89
N GLY A 145 -10.68 -12.19 -8.29
CA GLY A 145 -11.50 -11.09 -8.77
C GLY A 145 -11.82 -10.08 -7.67
N ALA A 146 -12.10 -10.55 -6.46
CA ALA A 146 -12.29 -9.70 -5.29
C ALA A 146 -10.99 -8.96 -4.93
N ALA A 147 -9.85 -9.63 -4.97
CA ALA A 147 -8.55 -9.02 -4.71
C ALA A 147 -8.20 -7.93 -5.73
N ILE A 148 -8.42 -8.18 -7.02
CA ILE A 148 -8.21 -7.20 -8.09
C ILE A 148 -9.12 -5.99 -7.89
N ALA A 149 -10.42 -6.20 -7.61
CA ALA A 149 -11.38 -5.14 -7.37
C ALA A 149 -10.95 -4.24 -6.19
N ILE A 150 -10.54 -4.84 -5.08
CA ILE A 150 -10.08 -4.11 -3.90
C ILE A 150 -8.79 -3.34 -4.19
N SER A 151 -7.83 -3.97 -4.88
CA SER A 151 -6.55 -3.35 -5.23
C SER A 151 -6.73 -2.14 -6.16
N LEU A 152 -7.53 -2.28 -7.21
CA LEU A 152 -7.82 -1.19 -8.15
C LEU A 152 -8.56 -0.03 -7.47
N ALA A 153 -9.60 -0.33 -6.69
CA ALA A 153 -10.40 0.71 -6.04
C ALA A 153 -9.65 1.42 -4.90
N GLY A 154 -8.94 0.67 -4.05
CA GLY A 154 -8.25 1.20 -2.88
C GLY A 154 -6.89 1.80 -3.23
N GLN A 155 -5.92 0.93 -3.55
CA GLN A 155 -4.53 1.35 -3.77
C GLN A 155 -4.33 2.03 -5.13
N GLY A 156 -5.13 1.70 -6.14
CA GLY A 156 -5.12 2.39 -7.43
C GLY A 156 -5.81 3.74 -7.36
N MET A 157 -7.14 3.73 -7.35
CA MET A 157 -7.96 4.93 -7.55
C MET A 157 -7.99 5.86 -6.33
N ALA A 158 -8.29 5.34 -5.14
CA ALA A 158 -8.44 6.17 -3.96
C ALA A 158 -7.09 6.81 -3.57
N LEU A 159 -5.99 6.06 -3.60
CA LEU A 159 -4.66 6.60 -3.31
C LEU A 159 -4.16 7.59 -4.37
N SER A 160 -4.40 7.32 -5.66
CA SER A 160 -3.95 8.22 -6.74
C SER A 160 -4.66 9.57 -6.73
N SER A 161 -5.88 9.64 -6.22
CA SER A 161 -6.63 10.91 -6.13
C SER A 161 -6.42 11.60 -4.79
N ASP A 162 -6.44 10.84 -3.69
CA ASP A 162 -6.30 11.32 -2.31
C ASP A 162 -7.02 12.66 -2.07
N TYR A 163 -8.30 12.72 -2.49
CA TYR A 163 -9.02 13.99 -2.58
C TYR A 163 -9.49 14.52 -1.21
N VAL A 164 -9.79 13.61 -0.27
CA VAL A 164 -10.32 13.95 1.06
C VAL A 164 -9.20 14.26 2.03
N ILE A 165 -8.15 13.43 2.07
CA ILE A 165 -7.06 13.55 3.05
C ILE A 165 -5.91 14.43 2.50
N GLN A 166 -5.73 14.47 1.17
CA GLN A 166 -4.87 15.43 0.45
C GLN A 166 -3.39 15.39 0.82
N ILE A 167 -2.89 14.26 1.30
CA ILE A 167 -1.46 14.09 1.60
C ILE A 167 -0.65 14.09 0.29
N ALA A 168 -1.04 13.30 -0.70
CA ALA A 168 -0.30 13.21 -1.97
C ALA A 168 -0.37 14.50 -2.81
N PRO A 169 -1.54 15.16 -2.96
CA PRO A 169 -1.63 16.49 -3.58
C PRO A 169 -0.79 17.53 -2.85
N THR A 170 -0.75 17.56 -1.52
CA THR A 170 0.04 18.53 -0.75
C THR A 170 1.53 18.36 -0.99
N LEU A 171 2.05 17.14 -0.91
CA LEU A 171 3.47 16.87 -1.18
C LEU A 171 3.89 17.29 -2.59
N THR A 172 3.06 16.94 -3.57
CA THR A 172 3.34 17.23 -4.98
C THR A 172 3.24 18.73 -5.27
N ALA A 173 2.25 19.40 -4.67
CA ALA A 173 2.04 20.84 -4.81
C ALA A 173 3.18 21.65 -4.18
N THR A 174 3.64 21.28 -2.99
CA THR A 174 4.80 21.92 -2.33
C THR A 174 6.07 21.78 -3.17
N ALA A 175 6.31 20.59 -3.72
CA ALA A 175 7.46 20.37 -4.60
C ALA A 175 7.35 21.16 -5.93
N ALA A 176 6.15 21.34 -6.47
CA ALA A 176 5.89 22.04 -7.71
C ALA A 176 5.67 23.56 -7.55
N GLY A 177 5.56 24.07 -6.32
CA GLY A 177 5.15 25.45 -6.05
C GLY A 177 3.74 25.77 -6.56
N ALA A 178 2.85 24.77 -6.65
CA ALA A 178 1.52 24.88 -7.24
C ALA A 178 0.41 24.90 -6.18
N ASN A 179 -0.82 25.24 -6.58
CA ASN A 179 -1.98 25.17 -5.69
C ASN A 179 -2.43 23.73 -5.47
N VAL A 180 -2.59 23.32 -4.21
CA VAL A 180 -3.01 21.97 -3.80
C VAL A 180 -4.36 21.58 -4.40
N GLY A 181 -5.34 22.50 -4.41
CA GLY A 181 -6.69 22.25 -4.90
C GLY A 181 -6.73 21.91 -6.39
N ILE A 182 -5.97 22.66 -7.20
CA ILE A 182 -5.87 22.40 -8.65
C ILE A 182 -5.29 21.01 -8.90
N LEU A 183 -4.25 20.63 -8.15
CA LEU A 183 -3.65 19.29 -8.27
C LEU A 183 -4.62 18.20 -7.82
N ALA A 184 -5.33 18.40 -6.70
CA ALA A 184 -6.32 17.44 -6.20
C ALA A 184 -7.47 17.22 -7.18
N ASP A 185 -8.03 18.29 -7.77
CA ASP A 185 -9.10 18.20 -8.76
C ASP A 185 -8.64 17.44 -10.02
N ARG A 186 -7.44 17.75 -10.51
CA ARG A 186 -6.87 17.08 -11.69
C ARG A 186 -6.55 15.60 -11.40
N ALA A 187 -5.99 15.31 -10.22
CA ALA A 187 -5.69 13.95 -9.79
C ALA A 187 -6.97 13.11 -9.64
N LEU A 188 -8.05 13.70 -9.10
CA LEU A 188 -9.36 13.05 -9.02
C LEU A 188 -9.89 12.70 -10.42
N VAL A 189 -9.88 13.65 -11.35
CA VAL A 189 -10.36 13.41 -12.71
C VAL A 189 -9.55 12.31 -13.41
N LEU A 190 -8.22 12.37 -13.31
CA LEU A 190 -7.35 11.34 -13.88
C LEU A 190 -7.58 9.97 -13.25
N SER A 191 -7.72 9.91 -11.93
CA SER A 191 -8.00 8.67 -11.19
C SER A 191 -9.35 8.06 -11.60
N ILE A 192 -10.39 8.86 -11.80
CA ILE A 192 -11.69 8.36 -12.25
C ILE A 192 -11.58 7.78 -13.67
N ILE A 193 -10.95 8.48 -14.62
CA ILE A 193 -10.83 8.02 -16.01
C ILE A 193 -10.01 6.73 -16.08
N THR A 194 -8.82 6.73 -15.48
CA THR A 194 -7.91 5.56 -15.49
C THR A 194 -8.47 4.41 -14.66
N GLY A 195 -9.13 4.72 -13.56
CA GLY A 195 -9.76 3.76 -12.67
C GLY A 195 -10.95 3.05 -13.30
N ILE A 196 -11.90 3.81 -13.84
CA ILE A 196 -13.08 3.24 -14.52
C ILE A 196 -12.64 2.38 -15.71
N THR A 197 -11.68 2.85 -16.51
CA THR A 197 -11.16 2.05 -17.64
C THR A 197 -10.50 0.75 -17.17
N ALA A 198 -9.66 0.80 -16.13
CA ALA A 198 -9.05 -0.40 -15.54
C ALA A 198 -10.08 -1.37 -14.95
N ILE A 199 -11.09 -0.86 -14.25
CA ILE A 199 -12.20 -1.65 -13.68
C ILE A 199 -12.98 -2.35 -14.78
N VAL A 200 -13.35 -1.63 -15.85
CA VAL A 200 -14.12 -2.21 -16.96
C VAL A 200 -13.30 -3.30 -17.65
N ILE A 201 -12.02 -3.06 -17.92
CA ILE A 201 -11.13 -4.06 -18.50
C ILE A 201 -11.05 -5.29 -17.58
N ALA A 202 -10.76 -5.09 -16.30
CA ALA A 202 -10.67 -6.19 -15.33
C ALA A 202 -11.98 -6.98 -15.25
N TYR A 203 -13.14 -6.32 -15.27
CA TYR A 203 -14.44 -6.97 -15.33
C TYR A 203 -14.62 -7.83 -16.58
N LEU A 204 -14.21 -7.33 -17.76
CA LEU A 204 -14.33 -8.08 -19.02
C LEU A 204 -13.47 -9.36 -19.02
N PHE A 205 -12.29 -9.32 -18.42
CA PHE A 205 -11.44 -10.52 -18.24
C PHE A 205 -12.04 -11.48 -17.21
N LEU A 206 -12.61 -10.95 -16.12
CA LEU A 206 -13.13 -11.75 -15.02
C LEU A 206 -14.51 -12.35 -15.30
N ARG A 207 -15.32 -11.74 -16.18
CA ARG A 207 -16.73 -12.13 -16.40
C ARG A 207 -16.91 -13.61 -16.75
N LYS A 208 -15.91 -14.22 -17.40
CA LYS A 208 -15.94 -15.65 -17.80
C LYS A 208 -15.64 -16.60 -16.63
N GLN A 209 -15.04 -16.11 -15.56
CA GLN A 209 -14.67 -16.88 -14.36
C GLN A 209 -15.73 -16.79 -13.25
N ILE A 210 -16.72 -15.90 -13.41
CA ILE A 210 -17.82 -15.74 -12.44
C ILE A 210 -18.72 -16.98 -12.51
N SER A 211 -18.90 -17.62 -11.36
CA SER A 211 -19.69 -18.85 -11.22
C SER A 211 -21.03 -18.57 -10.55
N ARG A 212 -21.93 -19.55 -10.58
CA ARG A 212 -23.21 -19.45 -9.86
C ARG A 212 -22.96 -19.38 -8.35
N PRO A 213 -23.78 -18.64 -7.58
CA PRO A 213 -23.63 -18.55 -6.12
C PRO A 213 -23.70 -19.96 -5.49
N SER A 214 -22.70 -20.33 -4.69
CA SER A 214 -22.67 -21.60 -3.96
C SER A 214 -21.75 -21.52 -2.74
N ASN A 215 -22.19 -22.12 -1.63
CA ASN A 215 -21.39 -22.23 -0.40
C ASN A 215 -20.14 -23.11 -0.58
N THR A 216 -20.09 -23.96 -1.60
CA THR A 216 -18.92 -24.79 -1.91
C THR A 216 -17.69 -23.95 -2.30
N HIS A 217 -17.89 -22.78 -2.90
CA HIS A 217 -16.79 -21.88 -3.27
C HIS A 217 -16.05 -21.31 -2.05
N LEU A 218 -16.76 -21.07 -0.94
CA LEU A 218 -16.10 -20.69 0.30
C LEU A 218 -15.31 -21.82 0.92
N ILE A 219 -15.89 -23.01 1.00
CA ILE A 219 -15.23 -24.15 1.62
C ILE A 219 -13.94 -24.48 0.86
N ALA A 220 -13.95 -24.37 -0.48
CA ALA A 220 -12.76 -24.50 -1.30
C ALA A 220 -11.70 -23.42 -0.98
N TRP A 221 -12.12 -22.14 -0.91
CA TRP A 221 -11.22 -21.03 -0.59
C TRP A 221 -10.65 -21.09 0.84
N GLU A 222 -11.46 -21.46 1.83
CA GLU A 222 -11.02 -21.66 3.21
C GLU A 222 -10.04 -22.84 3.32
N LYS A 223 -10.25 -23.91 2.55
CA LYS A 223 -9.35 -25.07 2.49
C LYS A 223 -8.02 -24.72 1.82
N GLU A 224 -8.03 -23.91 0.75
CA GLU A 224 -6.82 -23.36 0.13
C GLU A 224 -6.04 -22.48 1.12
N GLY A 225 -6.74 -21.66 1.91
CA GLY A 225 -6.14 -20.81 2.94
C GLY A 225 -5.58 -21.56 4.16
N GLN A 226 -5.96 -22.82 4.39
CA GLN A 226 -5.49 -23.66 5.51
C GLN A 226 -4.38 -24.67 5.12
N SER A 227 -3.98 -24.70 3.85
CA SER A 227 -2.89 -25.54 3.33
C SER A 227 -1.55 -25.23 4.06
N PRO A 228 -0.66 -26.21 4.31
CA PRO A 228 0.53 -26.05 5.16
C PRO A 228 1.42 -24.84 4.84
N HIS A 229 1.42 -24.38 3.59
CA HIS A 229 2.21 -23.24 3.11
C HIS A 229 1.83 -21.89 3.76
N SER A 230 0.57 -21.68 4.15
CA SER A 230 0.12 -20.42 4.80
C SER A 230 0.28 -20.44 6.33
N LYS A 231 0.30 -21.63 6.93
CA LYS A 231 0.58 -21.82 8.37
C LYS A 231 2.04 -21.53 8.70
N GLU A 232 2.97 -21.96 7.84
CA GLU A 232 4.40 -21.63 7.98
C GLU A 232 4.68 -20.13 7.89
N GLU A 233 3.95 -19.38 7.04
CA GLU A 233 4.09 -17.92 6.95
C GLU A 233 3.49 -17.16 8.16
N MET A 234 2.39 -17.66 8.74
CA MET A 234 1.82 -17.08 9.96
C MET A 234 2.65 -17.42 11.21
N GLU A 235 3.19 -18.64 11.29
CA GLU A 235 4.05 -19.09 12.38
C GLU A 235 5.43 -18.40 12.33
N ASN A 236 6.00 -18.21 11.15
CA ASN A 236 7.22 -17.41 10.98
C ASN A 236 7.00 -15.93 11.36
N ASN A 237 5.87 -15.32 10.98
CA ASN A 237 5.57 -13.94 11.36
C ASN A 237 5.31 -13.74 12.87
N GLN A 238 4.69 -14.73 13.54
CA GLN A 238 4.51 -14.71 14.99
C GLN A 238 5.82 -14.95 15.75
N THR A 239 6.64 -15.88 15.28
CA THR A 239 7.97 -16.16 15.85
C THR A 239 8.91 -14.97 15.68
N GLN A 240 8.82 -14.26 14.56
CA GLN A 240 9.57 -13.04 14.30
C GLN A 240 9.12 -11.88 15.21
N LYS A 241 7.82 -11.69 15.44
CA LYS A 241 7.30 -10.72 16.44
C LYS A 241 7.70 -11.04 17.88
N SER A 242 7.75 -12.33 18.24
CA SER A 242 8.19 -12.78 19.57
C SER A 242 9.68 -12.54 19.79
N LYS A 243 10.51 -12.77 18.77
CA LYS A 243 11.98 -12.63 18.84
C LYS A 243 12.49 -11.20 19.05
N TYR A 244 11.68 -10.18 18.76
CA TYR A 244 12.00 -8.77 19.02
C TYR A 244 11.43 -8.24 20.35
N ARG A 245 10.80 -9.09 21.17
CA ARG A 245 10.48 -8.79 22.58
C ARG A 245 11.68 -9.25 23.45
N HIS A 246 12.49 -8.30 23.88
CA HIS A 246 13.76 -8.48 24.59
C HIS A 246 13.59 -9.09 26.02
N PRO A 247 14.69 -9.43 26.74
CA PRO A 247 15.06 -10.81 27.07
C PRO A 247 14.95 -11.09 28.57
N PHE A 248 13.93 -11.79 29.03
CA PHE A 248 13.94 -12.37 30.38
C PHE A 248 13.12 -13.66 30.34
N CYS A 249 13.84 -14.78 30.22
CA CYS A 249 13.55 -16.13 30.74
C CYS A 249 14.25 -17.20 29.86
N HIS A 250 15.44 -17.63 30.28
CA HIS A 250 15.95 -18.99 30.05
C HIS A 250 15.44 -19.91 31.19
N PRO A 251 15.51 -21.26 31.11
CA PRO A 251 16.25 -22.15 30.20
C PRO A 251 15.32 -23.16 29.45
N CYS A 252 15.67 -23.88 28.37
CA CYS A 252 16.65 -24.97 28.24
C CYS A 252 16.83 -25.36 26.75
N SER A 253 18.06 -25.74 26.38
CA SER A 253 18.48 -26.39 25.11
C SER A 253 18.33 -27.93 25.24
N PRO A 254 18.31 -28.75 24.16
CA PRO A 254 19.54 -29.05 23.40
C PRO A 254 19.39 -29.21 21.86
N ASN A 255 20.26 -28.49 21.14
CA ASN A 255 21.28 -29.03 20.21
C ASN A 255 20.98 -29.27 18.69
N ILE A 256 21.96 -28.82 17.86
CA ILE A 256 22.34 -29.24 16.47
C ILE A 256 21.43 -28.71 15.32
N SER A 257 21.84 -28.05 14.22
CA SER A 257 23.12 -27.67 13.60
C SER A 257 22.87 -26.71 12.40
N ASN A 258 23.73 -25.70 12.25
CA ASN A 258 24.26 -25.09 11.01
C ASN A 258 23.40 -24.23 10.04
N ASN A 259 23.88 -22.98 9.88
CA ASN A 259 24.07 -22.19 8.65
C ASN A 259 22.88 -21.83 7.75
N TYR A 260 22.34 -20.61 7.85
CA TYR A 260 22.79 -19.42 7.10
C TYR A 260 21.91 -18.21 7.46
N CYS A 261 22.58 -17.09 7.66
CA CYS A 261 22.04 -15.79 7.99
C CYS A 261 21.68 -15.01 6.71
N ILE A 262 20.82 -14.00 6.86
CA ILE A 262 20.58 -12.84 5.97
C ILE A 262 19.50 -13.05 4.88
N TYR A 263 18.28 -12.55 5.13
CA TYR A 263 17.69 -11.47 4.31
C TYR A 263 16.59 -10.75 5.10
N VAL A 264 16.84 -9.47 5.32
CA VAL A 264 16.04 -8.53 6.11
C VAL A 264 14.87 -8.02 5.26
N SER A 265 13.67 -8.21 5.81
CA SER A 265 12.52 -7.29 5.81
C SER A 265 12.12 -6.61 4.49
N ARG A 266 10.98 -7.05 3.93
CA ARG A 266 10.25 -6.33 2.87
C ARG A 266 8.74 -6.37 3.14
N GLN A 267 8.29 -5.57 4.10
CA GLN A 267 6.94 -5.00 4.13
C GLN A 267 7.06 -3.52 4.51
N ILE A 268 7.14 -2.67 3.49
CA ILE A 268 6.79 -1.26 3.58
C ILE A 268 5.97 -0.97 2.31
N PHE A 269 4.84 -0.31 2.54
CA PHE A 269 3.72 0.06 1.66
C PHE A 269 2.59 -0.96 1.53
#